data_AF-A0A4Q1KCC2-F1
#
_entry.id   AF-A0A4Q1KCC2-F1
#
_cell.length_a   1.000
_cell.length_b   1.000
_cell.length_c   1.000
_cell.angle_alpha   90.00
_cell.angle_beta   90.00
_cell.angle_gamma   90.00
#
_symmetry.space_group_name_H-M   'P 1'
#
loop_
_entity.id
_entity.type
_entity.pdbx_description
1 polymer ?
#
loop_
_entity_poly.entity_id
_entity_poly.type
_entity_poly.pdbx_seq_one_letter_code
_entity_poly.pdbx_strand_id
1 'polypeptide(L)' 'MRHVFILLGIYAVGLALTLFGAYIDTDAPNPNKFSFGLEIFCMSVIVFGLLTSIFYTLFFSFKLLKQLMERRLA' A
#
# COMPACT_ATOMS: atom_id res chain seq x y z
N MET A 1 -9.81 6.43 15.37
CA MET A 1 -9.27 7.54 14.56
C MET A 1 -7.84 7.28 14.05
N ARG A 2 -6.82 7.05 14.89
CA ARG A 2 -5.40 6.93 14.45
C ARG A 2 -5.14 5.86 13.37
N HIS A 3 -5.78 4.69 13.45
CA HIS A 3 -5.64 3.63 12.45
C HIS A 3 -6.24 4.01 11.08
N VAL A 4 -7.30 4.81 11.06
CA VAL A 4 -7.94 5.29 9.83
C VAL A 4 -7.02 6.26 9.10
N PHE A 5 -6.33 7.16 9.82
CA PHE A 5 -5.33 8.05 9.22
C PHE A 5 -4.14 7.29 8.63
N ILE A 6 -3.69 6.20 9.27
CA ILE A 6 -2.62 5.35 8.75
C ILE A 6 -3.07 4.64 7.47
N LEU A 7 -4.28 4.06 7.45
CA LEU A 7 -4.86 3.44 6.25
C LEU A 7 -5.02 4.45 5.11
N LEU A 8 -5.48 5.66 5.41
CA LEU A 8 -5.64 6.73 4.42
C LEU A 8 -4.28 7.19 3.87
N GLY A 9 -3.26 7.25 4.72
CA GLY A 9 -1.88 7.52 4.31
C GLY A 9 -1.31 6.42 3.41
N ILE A 10 -1.50 5.15 3.76
CA ILE A 10 -1.06 4.00 2.93
C ILE A 10 -1.79 4.02 1.58
N TYR A 11 -3.07 4.35 1.57
CA TYR A 11 -3.85 4.50 0.34
C TYR A 11 -3.33 5.64 -0.53
N ALA A 12 -3.07 6.81 0.05
CA ALA A 12 -2.51 7.94 -0.68
C ALA A 12 -1.14 7.61 -1.31
N VAL A 13 -0.28 6.91 -0.57
CA VAL A 13 1.02 6.44 -1.07
C VAL A 13 0.85 5.43 -2.20
N GLY A 14 -0.03 4.44 -2.03
CA GLY A 14 -0.32 3.45 -3.07
C GLY A 14 -0.84 4.09 -4.35
N LEU A 15 -1.79 5.02 -4.22
CA LEU A 15 -2.35 5.77 -5.36
C LEU A 15 -1.30 6.64 -6.05
N ALA A 16 -0.42 7.32 -5.29
CA ALA A 16 0.68 8.11 -5.86
C ALA A 16 1.67 7.24 -6.64
N LEU A 17 2.03 6.06 -6.11
CA LEU A 17 2.92 5.11 -6.79
C LEU A 17 2.28 4.58 -8.08
N THR A 18 1.00 4.27 -8.07
CA THR A 18 0.31 3.79 -9.27
C THR A 18 0.15 4.89 -10.32
N LEU A 19 -0.15 6.13 -9.93
CA LEU A 19 -0.17 7.27 -10.85
C LEU A 19 1.21 7.56 -11.43
N PHE A 20 2.26 7.46 -10.61
CA PHE A 20 3.64 7.63 -11.07
C PHE A 20 4.06 6.52 -12.04
N GLY A 21 3.70 5.27 -11.75
CA GLY A 21 3.91 4.15 -12.67
C GLY A 21 3.16 4.36 -14.00
N ALA A 22 1.91 4.80 -13.94
CA ALA A 22 1.13 5.13 -15.12
C ALA A 22 1.72 6.29 -15.92
N TYR A 23 2.27 7.30 -15.24
CA TYR A 23 2.97 8.42 -15.89
C TYR A 23 4.26 7.97 -16.62
N ILE A 24 4.97 6.99 -16.08
CA ILE A 24 6.12 6.39 -16.79
C ILE A 24 5.65 5.61 -18.01
N ASP A 25 4.51 4.92 -17.91
CA ASP A 25 4.00 4.05 -18.96
C ASP A 25 3.25 4.79 -20.08
N THR A 26 2.93 6.09 -19.89
CA THR A 26 2.24 6.91 -20.91
C THR A 26 3.04 7.16 -22.19
N ASP A 27 4.31 6.76 -22.26
CA ASP A 27 5.10 6.78 -23.49
C ASP A 27 4.60 5.75 -24.53
N ALA A 28 3.78 4.77 -24.12
CA ALA A 28 3.13 3.83 -25.02
C ALA A 28 1.79 4.39 -25.55
N PRO A 29 1.59 4.51 -26.89
CA PRO A 29 0.34 5.01 -27.45
C PRO A 29 -0.81 4.02 -27.18
N ASN A 30 -1.64 4.33 -26.19
CA ASN A 30 -2.79 3.50 -25.82
C ASN A 30 -4.08 4.05 -26.45
N PRO A 31 -4.70 3.35 -27.42
CA PRO A 31 -5.88 3.84 -28.13
C PRO A 31 -7.16 3.88 -27.26
N ASN A 32 -7.17 3.20 -26.10
CA ASN A 32 -8.35 3.07 -25.25
C ASN A 32 -8.15 3.72 -23.86
N LYS A 33 -8.31 5.05 -23.79
CA LYS A 33 -8.19 5.84 -22.54
C LYS A 33 -9.07 5.35 -21.39
N PHE A 34 -10.23 4.73 -21.69
CA PHE A 34 -11.13 4.17 -20.68
C PHE A 34 -10.56 2.91 -20.02
N SER A 35 -9.83 2.08 -20.78
CA SER A 35 -9.13 0.90 -20.24
C SER A 35 -7.99 1.31 -19.30
N PHE A 36 -7.30 2.40 -19.64
CA PHE A 36 -6.16 2.90 -18.86
C PHE A 36 -6.57 3.39 -17.46
N GLY A 37 -7.69 4.11 -17.35
CA GLY A 37 -8.20 4.56 -16.04
C GLY A 37 -8.61 3.40 -15.11
N LEU A 38 -9.21 2.36 -15.67
CA LEU A 38 -9.61 1.17 -14.91
C LEU A 38 -8.39 0.34 -14.46
N GLU A 39 -7.38 0.24 -15.31
CA GLU A 39 -6.11 -0.41 -14.99
C GLU A 39 -5.37 0.29 -13.84
N ILE A 40 -5.28 1.62 -13.87
CA ILE A 40 -4.72 2.42 -12.76
C ILE A 40 -5.50 2.17 -11.47
N PHE A 41 -6.83 2.16 -11.53
CA PHE A 41 -7.66 1.88 -10.36
C PHE A 41 -7.37 0.49 -9.78
N CYS A 42 -7.39 -0.55 -10.60
CA CYS A 42 -7.09 -1.93 -10.18
C CYS A 42 -5.68 -2.07 -9.60
N MET A 43 -4.67 -1.47 -10.25
CA MET A 43 -3.29 -1.49 -9.76
C MET A 43 -3.16 -0.75 -8.43
N SER A 44 -3.87 0.36 -8.23
CA SER A 44 -3.84 1.11 -6.97
C SER A 44 -4.42 0.29 -5.81
N VAL A 45 -5.47 -0.50 -6.05
CA VAL A 45 -6.05 -1.41 -5.05
C VAL A 45 -5.08 -2.53 -4.71
N ILE A 46 -4.40 -3.11 -5.71
CA ILE A 46 -3.38 -4.16 -5.49
C ILE A 46 -2.21 -3.62 -4.66
N VAL A 47 -1.66 -2.46 -5.05
CA VAL A 47 -0.56 -1.82 -4.32
C VAL A 47 -0.97 -1.46 -2.90
N PHE A 48 -2.18 -0.93 -2.72
CA PHE A 48 -2.74 -0.66 -1.40
C PHE A 48 -2.83 -1.91 -0.53
N GLY A 49 -3.34 -3.02 -1.09
CA GLY A 49 -3.43 -4.30 -0.38
C GLY A 49 -2.06 -4.84 0.04
N LEU A 50 -1.07 -4.77 -0.85
CA LEU A 50 0.30 -5.18 -0.57
C LEU A 50 0.94 -4.34 0.53
N LEU A 51 0.89 -3.02 0.42
CA LEU A 51 1.45 -2.11 1.43
C LEU A 51 0.78 -2.33 2.78
N THR A 52 -0.55 -2.42 2.80
CA THR A 52 -1.32 -2.67 4.02
C THR A 52 -0.90 -3.98 4.69
N SER A 53 -0.77 -5.06 3.92
CA SER A 53 -0.30 -6.36 4.41
C SER A 53 1.10 -6.28 5.03
N ILE A 54 2.04 -5.58 4.38
CA ILE A 54 3.41 -5.38 4.88
C ILE A 54 3.37 -4.63 6.22
N PHE A 55 2.64 -3.52 6.31
CA PHE A 55 2.53 -2.72 7.53
C PHE A 55 1.93 -3.52 8.69
N TYR A 56 0.86 -4.28 8.46
CA TYR A 56 0.25 -5.11 9.50
C TYR A 56 1.18 -6.25 9.95
N THR A 57 1.90 -6.87 9.01
CA THR A 57 2.86 -7.94 9.32
C THR A 57 4.01 -7.42 10.18
N LEU A 58 4.56 -6.25 9.85
CA LEU A 58 5.59 -5.59 10.65
C LEU A 58 5.06 -5.24 12.05
N PHE A 59 3.87 -4.64 12.12
CA PHE A 59 3.24 -4.29 13.40
C PHE A 59 3.08 -5.50 14.31
N PHE A 60 2.57 -6.62 13.78
CA PHE A 60 2.38 -7.84 14.56
C PHE A 60 3.73 -8.44 14.99
N SER A 61 4.71 -8.46 14.10
CA SER A 61 6.08 -8.92 14.39
C SER A 61 6.70 -8.13 15.54
N PHE A 62 6.65 -6.79 15.51
CA PHE A 62 7.17 -5.95 16.60
C PHE A 62 6.41 -6.13 17.90
N LYS A 63 5.08 -6.28 17.84
CA LYS A 63 4.26 -6.54 19.03
C LYS A 63 4.63 -7.87 19.69
N LEU A 64 4.82 -8.92 18.89
CA LEU A 64 5.20 -10.24 19.37
C LEU A 64 6.62 -10.22 19.94
N LEU A 65 7.56 -9.56 19.25
CA LEU A 65 8.93 -9.37 19.74
C LEU A 65 8.95 -8.66 21.10
N LYS A 66 8.17 -7.57 21.24
CA LYS A 66 8.05 -6.84 22.51
C LYS A 66 7.53 -7.75 23.63
N GLN A 67 6.48 -8.52 23.38
CA GLN A 67 5.94 -9.47 24.36
C GLN A 67 6.95 -10.54 24.78
N LEU A 68 7.73 -11.06 23.83
CA LEU A 68 8.78 -12.04 24.13
C LEU A 68 9.91 -11.43 24.96
N MET A 69 10.31 -10.19 24.67
CA MET A 69 11.32 -9.48 25.45
C MET A 69 10.85 -9.23 26.89
N GLU A 70 9.62 -8.73 27.07
CA GLU A 70 9.03 -8.50 28.39
C GLU A 70 8.91 -9.80 29.19
N ARG A 71 8.59 -10.93 28.55
CA ARG A 71 8.54 -12.26 29.20
C ARG A 71 9.90 -12.85 29.55
N ARG A 72 10.99 -12.44 28.89
CA ARG A 72 12.35 -12.88 29.22
C ARG A 72 13.03 -12.00 30.26
N LEU A 73 12.57 -10.75 30.42
CA LEU A 73 13.09 -9.78 31.39
C LEU A 73 12.35 -9.82 32.73
N ALA A 74 11.21 -10.51 32.81
CA ALA A 74 10.51 -10.87 34.05
C ALA A 74 10.96 -12.25 34.54
#